data_AF-A0A1L3MTB5-F1
#
_entry.id   AF-A0A1L3MTB5-F1
#
_cell.length_a   1.000
_cell.length_b   1.000
_cell.length_c   1.000
_cell.angle_alpha   90.00
_cell.angle_beta   90.00
_cell.angle_gamma   90.00
#
_symmetry.space_group_name_H-M   'P 1'
#
loop_
_entity.id
_entity.type
_entity.pdbx_description
1 polymer ?
#
loop_
_entity_poly.entity_id
_entity_poly.type
_entity_poly.pdbx_seq_one_letter_code
_entity_poly.pdbx_strand_id
1 'polypeptide(L)'
;MKNGKAGYGIFLIAIGLLFSLQTVGIIDEFWSFSWPLILLFVSIGFHVGFFLSGANKQKAGLLVPGGILFVLSLLFTFEEMTGWNYSGYTWPIYLVAVAVGLFELWLFGGREFGLLIPIFILSGLAFVFMIQNMFSFNILSFWPLLLIIVGLFLVFGRGSNSAKDV
;
A
#
# COMPACT_ATOMS: atom_id res chain seq x y z
N MET A 1 16.51 -35.17 -28.23
CA MET A 1 15.95 -34.20 -27.26
C MET A 1 16.37 -32.75 -27.62
N LYS A 2 15.88 -32.18 -28.75
CA LYS A 2 16.24 -30.82 -29.24
C LYS A 2 15.08 -29.80 -29.18
N ASN A 3 13.89 -30.20 -28.74
CA ASN A 3 12.65 -29.45 -28.97
C ASN A 3 12.34 -28.37 -27.93
N GLY A 4 13.00 -28.37 -26.76
CA GLY A 4 12.77 -27.34 -25.74
C GLY A 4 13.17 -25.95 -26.22
N LYS A 5 14.33 -25.82 -26.89
CA LYS A 5 14.86 -24.53 -27.36
C LYS A 5 14.03 -23.90 -28.49
N ALA A 6 13.48 -24.72 -29.38
CA ALA A 6 12.61 -24.26 -30.46
C ALA A 6 11.26 -23.76 -29.92
N GLY A 7 10.71 -24.42 -28.89
CA GLY A 7 9.48 -23.99 -28.22
C GLY A 7 9.63 -22.60 -27.58
N TYR A 8 10.72 -22.37 -26.84
CA TYR A 8 11.00 -21.04 -26.27
C TYR A 8 11.18 -19.98 -27.35
N GLY A 9 11.82 -20.31 -28.48
CA GLY A 9 11.97 -19.39 -29.61
C GLY A 9 10.64 -18.98 -30.23
N ILE A 10 9.75 -19.94 -30.49
CA ILE A 10 8.41 -19.68 -31.03
C ILE A 10 7.58 -18.83 -30.06
N PHE A 11 7.65 -19.14 -28.77
CA PHE A 11 6.97 -18.37 -27.72
C PHE A 11 7.45 -16.91 -27.67
N LEU A 12 8.78 -16.68 -27.71
CA LEU A 12 9.35 -15.34 -27.75
C LEU A 12 8.95 -14.58 -29.01
N ILE A 13 8.91 -15.24 -30.17
CA ILE A 13 8.46 -14.64 -31.44
C ILE A 13 6.98 -14.22 -31.35
N ALA A 14 6.12 -15.09 -30.80
CA ALA A 14 4.69 -14.78 -30.64
C ALA A 14 4.45 -13.60 -29.70
N ILE A 15 5.16 -13.57 -28.56
CA ILE A 15 5.13 -12.43 -27.63
C ILE A 15 5.63 -11.15 -28.31
N GLY A 16 6.76 -11.21 -29.01
CA GLY A 16 7.33 -10.06 -29.71
C GLY A 16 6.38 -9.48 -30.77
N LEU A 17 5.72 -10.35 -31.54
CA LEU A 17 4.69 -9.95 -32.51
C LEU A 17 3.50 -9.26 -31.84
N LEU A 18 2.99 -9.81 -30.73
CA LEU A 18 1.91 -9.19 -29.95
C LEU A 18 2.27 -7.78 -29.48
N PHE A 19 3.42 -7.61 -28.82
CA PHE A 19 3.89 -6.30 -28.36
C PHE A 19 4.13 -5.33 -29.51
N SER A 20 4.62 -5.81 -30.65
CA SER A 20 4.82 -4.96 -31.84
C SER A 20 3.49 -4.46 -32.41
N LEU A 21 2.45 -5.31 -32.47
CA LEU A 21 1.12 -4.91 -32.95
C LEU A 21 0.46 -3.89 -32.01
N GLN A 22 0.66 -4.03 -30.71
CA GLN A 22 0.21 -3.07 -29.70
C GLN A 22 0.92 -1.71 -29.86
N THR A 23 2.23 -1.74 -30.12
CA THR A 23 3.04 -0.52 -30.31
C THR A 23 2.59 0.29 -31.54
N VAL A 24 2.14 -0.39 -32.60
CA VAL A 24 1.64 0.24 -33.83
C VAL A 24 0.15 0.65 -33.68
N GLY A 25 -0.50 0.32 -32.56
CA GLY A 25 -1.89 0.68 -32.28
C GLY A 25 -2.92 -0.18 -33.03
N ILE A 26 -2.54 -1.38 -33.48
CA ILE A 26 -3.44 -2.32 -34.16
C ILE A 26 -4.32 -3.06 -33.15
N ILE A 27 -3.81 -3.27 -31.94
CA ILE A 27 -4.53 -3.89 -30.82
C ILE A 27 -4.50 -2.96 -29.60
N ASP A 28 -5.58 -2.99 -28.82
CA ASP A 28 -5.69 -2.24 -27.57
C ASP A 28 -4.68 -2.73 -26.52
N GLU A 29 -4.41 -1.87 -25.54
CA GLU A 29 -3.40 -2.07 -24.50
C GLU A 29 -3.82 -3.13 -23.45
N PHE A 30 -3.81 -4.41 -23.83
CA PHE A 30 -4.19 -5.53 -22.95
C PHE A 30 -3.36 -5.59 -21.67
N TRP A 31 -2.12 -5.11 -21.71
CA TRP A 31 -1.22 -5.15 -20.56
C TRP A 31 -1.67 -4.25 -19.40
N SER A 32 -2.28 -3.09 -19.70
CA SER A 32 -2.76 -2.11 -18.71
C SER A 32 -3.71 -2.75 -17.70
N PHE A 33 -4.69 -3.53 -18.16
CA PHE A 33 -5.65 -4.20 -17.25
C PHE A 33 -5.08 -5.48 -16.60
N SER A 34 -4.09 -6.11 -17.21
CA SER A 34 -3.67 -7.47 -16.84
C SER A 34 -2.68 -7.53 -15.68
N TRP A 35 -1.79 -6.55 -15.57
CA TRP A 35 -0.73 -6.60 -14.56
C TRP A 35 -1.22 -6.44 -13.10
N PRO A 36 -2.24 -5.62 -12.78
CA PRO A 36 -2.76 -5.53 -11.41
C PRO A 36 -3.42 -6.84 -10.95
N LEU A 37 -4.00 -7.61 -11.88
CA LEU A 37 -4.59 -8.91 -11.57
C LEU A 37 -3.55 -9.93 -11.11
N ILE A 38 -2.32 -9.85 -11.62
CA ILE A 38 -1.22 -10.70 -11.14
C ILE A 38 -0.99 -10.45 -9.64
N LEU A 39 -1.00 -9.19 -9.20
CA LEU A 39 -0.88 -8.85 -7.79
C LEU A 39 -2.04 -9.40 -6.97
N LEU A 40 -3.27 -9.33 -7.51
CA LEU A 40 -4.45 -9.90 -6.86
C LEU A 40 -4.32 -11.43 -6.70
N PHE A 41 -3.89 -12.15 -7.74
CA PHE A 41 -3.68 -13.60 -7.65
C PHE A 41 -2.60 -13.97 -6.64
N VAL A 42 -1.48 -13.22 -6.60
CA VAL A 42 -0.43 -13.43 -5.60
C VAL A 42 -0.95 -13.16 -4.19
N SER A 43 -1.71 -12.08 -4.00
CA SER A 43 -2.38 -11.76 -2.73
C SER A 43 -3.30 -12.90 -2.27
N ILE A 44 -4.15 -13.42 -3.16
CA ILE A 44 -5.02 -14.56 -2.87
C ILE A 44 -4.18 -15.77 -2.48
N GLY A 45 -3.06 -16.02 -3.16
CA GLY A 45 -2.12 -17.10 -2.81
C GLY A 45 -1.63 -17.01 -1.36
N PHE A 46 -1.28 -15.82 -0.89
CA PHE A 46 -0.89 -15.59 0.51
C PHE A 46 -2.03 -15.85 1.50
N HIS A 47 -3.24 -15.34 1.21
CA HIS A 47 -4.42 -15.57 2.04
C HIS A 47 -4.80 -17.05 2.10
N VAL A 48 -4.89 -17.71 0.95
CA VAL A 48 -5.17 -19.14 0.84
C VAL A 48 -4.12 -19.95 1.58
N GLY A 49 -2.83 -19.63 1.42
CA GLY A 49 -1.74 -20.28 2.14
C GLY A 49 -1.88 -20.18 3.67
N PHE A 50 -2.34 -19.03 4.17
CA PHE A 50 -2.62 -18.85 5.60
C PHE A 50 -3.83 -19.68 6.04
N PHE A 51 -4.97 -19.62 5.33
CA PHE A 51 -6.17 -20.35 5.72
C PHE A 51 -6.02 -21.87 5.60
N LEU A 52 -5.33 -22.37 4.56
CA LEU A 52 -4.99 -23.79 4.40
C LEU A 52 -4.07 -24.30 5.51
N SER A 53 -3.33 -23.42 6.19
CA SER A 53 -2.54 -23.79 7.36
C SER A 53 -3.36 -24.01 8.63
N GLY A 54 -4.69 -23.93 8.55
CA GLY A 54 -5.61 -24.01 9.68
C GLY A 54 -5.70 -22.70 10.46
N ALA A 55 -5.49 -21.55 9.80
CA ALA A 55 -5.42 -20.23 10.43
C ALA A 55 -4.42 -20.18 11.61
N ASN A 56 -3.27 -20.83 11.43
CA ASN A 56 -2.24 -20.92 12.43
C ASN A 56 -1.62 -19.54 12.68
N LYS A 57 -1.72 -19.04 13.92
CA LYS A 57 -1.26 -17.70 14.32
C LYS A 57 0.22 -17.46 14.03
N GLN A 58 1.06 -18.49 14.14
CA GLN A 58 2.50 -18.39 13.85
C GLN A 58 2.78 -18.11 12.36
N LYS A 59 1.83 -18.40 11.48
CA LYS A 59 1.90 -18.12 10.03
C LYS A 59 1.15 -16.85 9.63
N ALA A 60 0.54 -16.12 10.57
CA ALA A 60 -0.19 -14.90 10.27
C ALA A 60 0.67 -13.80 9.61
N GLY A 61 2.00 -13.87 9.75
CA GLY A 61 2.92 -12.99 9.03
C GLY A 61 2.77 -13.04 7.51
N LEU A 62 2.24 -14.14 6.96
CA LEU A 62 1.95 -14.30 5.53
C LEU A 62 0.85 -13.34 5.04
N LEU A 63 -0.05 -12.94 5.94
CA LEU A 63 -1.12 -12.01 5.62
C LEU A 63 -0.60 -10.58 5.40
N VAL A 64 0.55 -10.19 5.96
CA VAL A 64 1.09 -8.84 5.73
C VAL A 64 1.35 -8.56 4.25
N PRO A 65 2.15 -9.35 3.52
CA PRO A 65 2.29 -9.16 2.07
C PRO A 65 0.98 -9.48 1.34
N GLY A 66 0.14 -10.37 1.86
CA GLY A 66 -1.18 -10.66 1.31
C GLY A 66 -2.10 -9.43 1.25
N GLY A 67 -2.37 -8.80 2.38
CA GLY A 67 -3.21 -7.61 2.50
C GLY A 67 -2.63 -6.39 1.78
N ILE A 68 -1.30 -6.19 1.80
CA ILE A 68 -0.67 -5.11 1.02
C ILE A 68 -0.96 -5.31 -0.47
N LEU A 69 -0.67 -6.50 -1.01
CA LEU A 69 -0.89 -6.78 -2.42
C LEU A 69 -2.36 -6.74 -2.80
N PHE A 70 -3.26 -7.10 -1.88
CA PHE A 70 -4.70 -6.99 -2.09
C PHE A 70 -5.10 -5.54 -2.36
N VAL A 71 -4.77 -4.63 -1.44
CA VAL A 71 -5.11 -3.20 -1.58
C VAL A 71 -4.42 -2.58 -2.79
N LEU A 72 -3.15 -2.90 -3.02
CA LEU A 72 -2.42 -2.38 -4.19
C LEU A 72 -3.01 -2.89 -5.50
N SER A 73 -3.46 -4.14 -5.58
CA SER A 73 -4.10 -4.66 -6.78
C SER A 73 -5.36 -3.87 -7.12
N LEU A 74 -6.20 -3.55 -6.12
CA LEU A 74 -7.40 -2.74 -6.31
C LEU A 74 -7.06 -1.30 -6.73
N LEU A 75 -6.06 -0.70 -6.07
CA LEU A 75 -5.58 0.64 -6.43
C LEU A 75 -5.09 0.68 -7.87
N PHE A 76 -4.22 -0.24 -8.27
CA PHE A 76 -3.66 -0.23 -9.61
C PHE A 76 -4.69 -0.59 -10.67
N THR A 77 -5.65 -1.48 -10.39
CA THR A 77 -6.80 -1.69 -11.29
C THR A 77 -7.57 -0.38 -11.48
N PHE A 78 -7.81 0.38 -10.41
CA PHE A 78 -8.48 1.68 -10.51
C PHE A 78 -7.66 2.73 -11.29
N GLU A 79 -6.35 2.83 -11.03
CA GLU A 79 -5.48 3.75 -11.76
C GLU A 79 -5.44 3.41 -13.26
N GLU A 80 -5.27 2.14 -13.62
CA GLU A 80 -5.28 1.70 -15.02
C GLU A 80 -6.63 1.97 -15.70
N MET A 81 -7.75 1.67 -15.03
CA MET A 81 -9.10 1.98 -15.55
C MET A 81 -9.34 3.48 -15.76
N THR A 82 -8.67 4.32 -14.98
CA THR A 82 -8.81 5.78 -15.07
C THR A 82 -7.67 6.44 -15.84
N GLY A 83 -6.76 5.66 -16.43
CA GLY A 83 -5.58 6.19 -17.14
C GLY A 83 -4.68 7.05 -16.24
N TRP A 84 -4.56 6.69 -14.96
CA TRP A 84 -3.71 7.34 -13.95
C TRP A 84 -4.08 8.80 -13.61
N ASN A 85 -5.26 9.26 -14.04
CA ASN A 85 -5.72 10.64 -13.85
C ASN A 85 -5.90 11.03 -12.37
N TYR A 86 -6.12 10.05 -11.48
CA TYR A 86 -6.36 10.28 -10.06
C TYR A 86 -5.17 9.93 -9.16
N SER A 87 -4.05 9.50 -9.73
CA SER A 87 -2.82 9.10 -9.01
C SER A 87 -2.31 10.16 -8.02
N GLY A 88 -2.51 11.44 -8.32
CA GLY A 88 -2.19 12.55 -7.43
C GLY A 88 -3.04 12.60 -6.15
N TYR A 89 -4.23 12.02 -6.14
CA TYR A 89 -5.16 12.00 -5.01
C TYR A 89 -5.17 10.65 -4.27
N THR A 90 -4.89 9.56 -4.97
CA THR A 90 -4.99 8.18 -4.46
C THR A 90 -3.72 7.69 -3.77
N TRP A 91 -2.60 8.39 -3.90
CA TRP A 91 -1.34 7.98 -3.26
C TRP A 91 -1.43 7.66 -1.76
N PRO A 92 -2.29 8.28 -0.92
CA PRO A 92 -2.40 7.88 0.49
C PRO A 92 -2.87 6.43 0.67
N ILE A 93 -3.48 5.82 -0.35
CA ILE A 93 -3.89 4.41 -0.36
C ILE A 93 -2.67 3.48 -0.23
N TYR A 94 -1.45 3.90 -0.63
CA TYR A 94 -0.23 3.12 -0.36
C TYR A 94 0.01 2.93 1.14
N LEU A 95 -0.31 3.94 1.97
CA LEU A 95 -0.24 3.83 3.43
C LEU A 95 -1.33 2.92 3.98
N VAL A 96 -2.55 3.01 3.40
CA VAL A 96 -3.67 2.11 3.73
C VAL A 96 -3.30 0.66 3.43
N ALA A 97 -2.62 0.38 2.32
CA ALA A 97 -2.19 -0.96 1.97
C ALA A 97 -1.31 -1.60 3.07
N VAL A 98 -0.34 -0.85 3.58
CA VAL A 98 0.52 -1.30 4.69
C VAL A 98 -0.30 -1.45 5.97
N ALA A 99 -1.19 -0.51 6.27
CA ALA A 99 -2.06 -0.58 7.44
C ALA A 99 -2.96 -1.83 7.41
N VAL A 100 -3.54 -2.18 6.26
CA VAL A 100 -4.39 -3.36 6.07
C VAL A 100 -3.58 -4.64 6.26
N GLY A 101 -2.39 -4.76 5.66
CA GLY A 101 -1.54 -5.94 5.87
C GLY A 101 -1.14 -6.13 7.34
N LEU A 102 -0.80 -5.04 8.04
CA LEU A 102 -0.53 -5.10 9.48
C LEU A 102 -1.79 -5.40 10.31
N PHE A 103 -2.95 -4.90 9.88
CA PHE A 103 -4.23 -5.16 10.53
C PHE A 103 -4.64 -6.62 10.43
N GLU A 104 -4.44 -7.26 9.27
CA GLU A 104 -4.65 -8.70 9.13
C GLU A 104 -3.72 -9.50 10.05
N LEU A 105 -2.44 -9.13 10.13
CA LEU A 105 -1.51 -9.72 11.09
C LEU A 105 -1.98 -9.53 12.54
N TRP A 106 -2.46 -8.35 12.91
CA TRP A 106 -3.00 -8.12 14.25
C TRP A 106 -4.24 -9.01 14.51
N LEU A 107 -5.17 -9.06 13.56
CA LEU A 107 -6.42 -9.78 13.70
C LEU A 107 -6.21 -11.29 13.85
N PHE A 108 -5.32 -11.87 13.05
CA PHE A 108 -5.11 -13.32 12.97
C PHE A 108 -3.84 -13.81 13.69
N GLY A 109 -2.90 -12.93 14.03
CA GLY A 109 -1.61 -13.25 14.65
C GLY A 109 -1.58 -13.21 16.18
N GLY A 110 -2.71 -12.94 16.84
CA GLY A 110 -2.81 -12.93 18.30
C GLY A 110 -3.14 -11.59 18.95
N ARG A 111 -3.47 -10.57 18.15
CA ARG A 111 -3.93 -9.24 18.61
C ARG A 111 -2.93 -8.49 19.50
N GLU A 112 -1.65 -8.60 19.18
CA GLU A 112 -0.59 -7.88 19.87
C GLU A 112 -0.81 -6.35 19.81
N PHE A 113 -0.98 -5.72 20.97
CA PHE A 113 -1.26 -4.28 21.06
C PHE A 113 -0.18 -3.41 20.42
N GLY A 114 1.07 -3.88 20.39
CA GLY A 114 2.17 -3.17 19.74
C GLY A 114 1.94 -2.92 18.24
N LEU A 115 1.20 -3.78 17.55
CA LEU A 115 0.88 -3.62 16.13
C LEU A 115 -0.18 -2.53 15.88
N LEU A 116 -1.01 -2.21 16.87
CA LEU A 116 -2.04 -1.18 16.71
C LEU A 116 -1.43 0.20 16.52
N ILE A 117 -0.29 0.49 17.16
CA ILE A 117 0.40 1.78 17.04
C ILE A 117 0.72 2.10 15.57
N PRO A 118 1.47 1.27 14.81
CA PRO A 118 1.74 1.55 13.41
C PRO A 118 0.46 1.51 12.54
N ILE A 119 -0.51 0.63 12.82
CA ILE A 119 -1.79 0.60 12.08
C ILE A 119 -2.52 1.93 12.20
N PHE A 120 -2.64 2.48 13.42
CA PHE A 120 -3.31 3.75 13.67
C PHE A 120 -2.53 4.93 13.07
N ILE A 121 -1.21 4.95 13.19
CA ILE A 121 -0.38 6.00 12.60
C ILE A 121 -0.53 6.01 11.07
N LEU A 122 -0.40 4.85 10.42
CA LEU A 122 -0.51 4.74 8.96
C LEU A 122 -1.92 5.09 8.47
N SER A 123 -2.95 4.59 9.13
CA SER A 123 -4.35 4.89 8.78
C SER A 123 -4.69 6.36 9.01
N GLY A 124 -4.23 6.93 10.12
CA GLY A 124 -4.42 8.34 10.46
C GLY A 124 -3.72 9.27 9.47
N LEU A 125 -2.45 8.98 9.13
CA LEU A 125 -1.72 9.73 8.11
C LEU A 125 -2.38 9.62 6.74
N ALA A 126 -2.78 8.41 6.33
CA ALA A 126 -3.49 8.20 5.09
C ALA A 126 -4.77 9.05 5.01
N PHE A 127 -5.56 9.05 6.09
CA PHE A 127 -6.78 9.82 6.19
C PHE A 127 -6.54 11.33 6.12
N VAL A 128 -5.55 11.84 6.86
CA VAL A 128 -5.16 13.26 6.81
C VAL A 128 -4.74 13.66 5.40
N PHE A 129 -3.94 12.83 4.71
CA PHE A 129 -3.52 13.12 3.34
C PHE A 129 -4.66 12.99 2.33
N MET A 130 -5.59 12.04 2.48
CA MET A 130 -6.79 11.98 1.62
C MET A 130 -7.64 13.24 1.78
N ILE A 131 -7.89 13.68 3.02
CA ILE A 131 -8.60 14.94 3.29
C ILE A 131 -7.87 16.10 2.62
N GLN A 132 -6.56 16.22 2.82
CA GLN A 132 -5.79 17.30 2.21
C GLN A 132 -5.88 17.29 0.68
N ASN A 133 -5.90 16.12 0.04
CA ASN A 133 -6.08 16.01 -1.39
C ASN A 133 -7.49 16.44 -1.86
N MET A 134 -8.53 16.29 -1.03
CA MET A 134 -9.90 16.70 -1.35
C MET A 134 -10.17 18.19 -1.13
N PHE A 135 -9.47 18.85 -0.20
CA PHE A 135 -9.65 20.27 0.07
C PHE A 135 -8.56 21.10 -0.61
N SER A 136 -8.92 22.19 -1.30
CA SER A 136 -7.95 23.18 -1.81
C SER A 136 -7.15 23.89 -0.70
N PHE A 137 -7.50 23.66 0.56
CA PHE A 137 -6.77 24.13 1.73
C PHE A 137 -5.59 23.21 2.04
N ASN A 138 -4.38 23.75 1.91
CA ASN A 138 -3.16 23.03 2.21
C ASN A 138 -2.98 22.96 3.75
N ILE A 139 -3.51 21.90 4.39
CA ILE A 139 -3.45 21.70 5.85
C ILE A 139 -1.98 21.69 6.35
N LEU A 140 -1.05 21.17 5.54
CA LEU A 140 0.40 21.27 5.82
C LEU A 140 0.91 22.70 5.93
N SER A 141 0.23 23.71 5.38
CA SER A 141 0.60 25.13 5.54
C SER A 141 0.51 25.59 7.01
N PHE A 142 -0.25 24.88 7.85
CA PHE A 142 -0.36 25.15 9.29
C PHE A 142 0.71 24.44 10.14
N TRP A 143 1.70 23.76 9.54
CA TRP A 143 2.84 23.20 10.27
C TRP A 143 3.58 24.19 11.20
N PRO A 144 3.67 25.51 10.90
CA PRO A 144 4.31 26.46 11.82
C PRO A 144 3.49 26.68 13.10
N LEU A 145 2.16 26.50 13.06
CA LEU A 145 1.33 26.60 14.27
C LEU A 145 1.59 25.45 15.23
N LEU A 146 1.81 24.23 14.71
CA LEU A 146 2.25 23.10 15.53
C LEU A 146 3.60 23.40 16.20
N LEU A 147 4.56 23.95 15.45
CA LEU A 147 5.84 24.38 16.02
C LEU A 147 5.68 25.48 17.08
N ILE A 148 4.77 26.43 16.87
CA ILE A 148 4.47 27.48 17.85
C ILE A 148 3.87 26.86 19.11
N ILE A 149 2.90 25.94 19.00
CA ILE A 149 2.27 25.29 20.15
C ILE A 149 3.29 24.45 20.92
N VAL A 150 4.11 23.65 20.23
CA VAL A 150 5.18 22.86 20.85
C VAL A 150 6.23 23.76 21.49
N GLY A 151 6.60 24.87 20.83
CA GLY A 151 7.51 25.87 21.34
C GLY A 151 6.98 26.54 22.62
N LEU A 152 5.72 26.97 22.63
CA LEU A 152 5.05 27.52 23.81
C LEU A 152 5.00 26.47 24.93
N PHE A 153 4.65 25.22 24.63
CA PHE A 153 4.64 24.14 25.61
C PHE A 153 6.02 23.87 26.22
N LEU A 154 7.10 23.94 25.43
CA LEU A 154 8.47 23.77 25.94
C LEU A 154 8.92 24.94 26.82
N VAL A 155 8.51 26.17 26.49
CA VAL A 155 8.83 27.38 27.27
C VAL A 155 8.08 27.37 28.60
N PHE A 156 6.79 27.07 28.59
CA PHE A 156 5.94 27.12 29.80
C PHE A 156 5.95 25.80 30.59
N GLY A 157 6.23 24.66 29.96
CA GLY A 157 6.26 23.34 30.61
C GLY A 157 7.53 23.07 31.42
N ARG A 158 8.57 23.91 31.29
CA ARG A 158 9.82 23.82 32.07
C ARG A 158 9.80 24.64 33.37
N GLY A 159 8.68 25.28 33.71
CA GLY A 159 8.56 26.20 34.84
C GLY A 159 8.07 25.63 36.16
N SER A 160 8.04 24.30 36.36
CA SER A 160 7.52 23.70 37.60
C SER A 160 8.38 22.56 38.14
N ASN A 161 9.69 22.78 38.33
CA ASN A 161 10.52 21.93 39.20
C ASN A 161 11.79 22.63 39.76
N SER A 162 11.83 23.97 39.81
CA SER A 162 12.96 24.71 40.40
C SER A 162 12.49 25.65 41.52
N ALA A 163 11.77 25.09 42.49
CA ALA A 163 11.43 25.78 43.75
C ALA A 163 11.46 24.83 44.97
N LYS A 164 12.24 23.75 44.86
CA LYS A 164 12.63 22.90 45.99
C LYS A 164 14.04 22.41 45.68
N ASP A 165 15.04 23.14 46.19
CA ASP A 165 16.26 22.60 46.79
C ASP A 165 17.30 23.72 46.93
N VAL A 166 17.48 24.13 48.20
CA VAL A 166 18.58 24.90 48.83
C VAL A 166 18.63 26.41 48.60
#